data_AF-A0A724WS58-F1
#
_entry.id   AF-A0A724WS58-F1
#
_cell.length_a   1.000
_cell.length_b   1.000
_cell.length_c   1.000
_cell.angle_alpha   90.00
_cell.angle_beta   90.00
_cell.angle_gamma   90.00
#
_symmetry.space_group_name_H-M   'P 1'
#
loop_
_entity.id
_entity.type
_entity.pdbx_description
1 polymer ?
#
loop_
_entity_poly.entity_id
_entity_poly.type
_entity_poly.pdbx_seq_one_letter_code
_entity_poly.pdbx_strand_id
1 'polypeptide(L)' 'MKTIHVDELQERLEAGEALHVVDVREQDEYDAGHIPNVRLLPMSEIGERY' A
#
# COMPACT_ATOMS: atom_id res chain seq x y z
N MET A 1 -7.57 -13.77 -8.94
CA MET A 1 -7.21 -12.64 -8.07
C MET A 1 -7.24 -13.14 -6.64
N LYS A 2 -6.23 -12.83 -5.83
CA LYS A 2 -6.30 -13.03 -4.38
C LYS A 2 -6.59 -11.67 -3.74
N THR A 3 -7.48 -11.63 -2.77
CA THR A 3 -7.87 -10.41 -2.06
C THR A 3 -7.85 -10.67 -0.56
N ILE A 4 -7.66 -9.61 0.21
CA ILE A 4 -7.68 -9.61 1.68
C ILE A 4 -8.63 -8.49 2.12
N HIS A 5 -9.33 -8.66 3.24
CA HIS A 5 -10.16 -7.60 3.80
C HIS A 5 -9.30 -6.59 4.58
N VAL A 6 -9.82 -5.37 4.75
CA VAL A 6 -9.11 -4.29 5.45
C VAL A 6 -8.80 -4.66 6.90
N ASP A 7 -9.76 -5.26 7.60
CA ASP A 7 -9.59 -5.67 9.00
C ASP A 7 -8.47 -6.72 9.15
N GLU A 8 -8.41 -7.70 8.24
CA GLU A 8 -7.37 -8.73 8.24
C GLU A 8 -5.98 -8.14 7.91
N LEU A 9 -5.91 -7.17 6.99
CA LEU A 9 -4.66 -6.46 6.72
C LEU A 9 -4.18 -5.70 7.96
N GLN A 10 -5.09 -5.01 8.66
CA GLN A 10 -4.78 -4.27 9.87
C GLN A 10 -4.24 -5.20 10.97
N GLU A 11 -4.93 -6.32 11.25
CA GLU A 11 -4.50 -7.29 12.26
C GLU A 11 -3.09 -7.82 11.98
N ARG A 12 -2.76 -8.12 10.72
CA ARG A 12 -1.42 -8.62 10.34
C ARG A 12 -0.33 -7.55 10.47
N LEU A 13 -0.65 -6.30 10.16
CA LEU A 13 0.25 -5.17 10.38
C LEU A 13 0.50 -4.93 11.87
N GLU A 14 -0.54 -4.96 12.70
CA GLU A 14 -0.47 -4.81 14.16
C GLU A 14 0.27 -5.97 14.84
N ALA A 15 0.15 -7.19 14.29
CA ALA A 15 0.91 -8.35 14.72
C ALA A 15 2.42 -8.26 14.39
N GLY A 16 2.85 -7.23 13.67
CA GLY A 16 4.25 -7.03 13.28
C GLY A 16 4.71 -7.99 12.18
N GLU A 17 3.79 -8.53 11.37
CA GLU A 17 4.14 -9.38 10.24
C GLU A 17 4.92 -8.57 9.19
N ALA A 18 5.98 -9.16 8.64
CA ALA A 18 6.80 -8.53 7.60
C ALA A 18 6.06 -8.54 6.25
N LEU A 19 5.11 -7.63 6.07
CA LEU A 19 4.34 -7.46 4.84
C LEU A 19 4.95 -6.41 3.92
N HIS A 20 5.01 -6.72 2.64
CA HIS A 20 5.25 -5.73 1.59
C HIS A 20 3.92 -5.18 1.10
N VAL A 21 3.59 -3.98 1.58
CA VAL A 21 2.42 -3.21 1.14
C VAL A 21 2.89 -2.10 0.22
N VAL A 22 2.18 -1.91 -0.89
CA VAL A 22 2.45 -0.86 -1.88
C VAL A 22 1.16 -0.09 -2.12
N ASP A 23 1.22 1.22 -1.97
CA ASP A 23 0.14 2.13 -2.35
C ASP A 23 0.33 2.51 -3.82
N VAL A 24 -0.68 2.27 -4.66
CA VAL A 24 -0.64 2.53 -6.10
C VAL A 24 -1.49 3.72 -6.54
N ARG A 25 -1.99 4.49 -5.58
CA ARG A 25 -2.73 5.74 -5.81
C ARG A 25 -1.80 6.86 -6.29
N GLU A 26 -2.37 8.01 -6.62
CA GLU A 26 -1.59 9.19 -6.99
C GLU A 26 -0.99 9.89 -5.75
N GLN A 27 0.02 10.74 -6.00
CA GLN A 27 0.81 11.38 -4.94
C GLN A 27 -0.05 12.23 -4.00
N ASP A 28 -1.02 12.98 -4.51
CA ASP A 28 -1.88 13.84 -3.69
C ASP A 28 -2.79 13.05 -2.74
N GLU A 29 -3.27 11.87 -3.17
CA GLU A 29 -4.08 10.98 -2.32
C GLU A 29 -3.26 10.34 -1.20
N TYR A 30 -2.01 9.99 -1.50
CA TYR A 30 -1.06 9.48 -0.51
C TYR A 30 -0.66 10.56 0.50
N ASP A 31 -0.40 11.78 0.02
CA ASP A 31 -0.05 12.93 0.87
C ASP A 31 -1.21 13.36 1.77
N ALA A 32 -2.46 13.21 1.30
CA ALA A 32 -3.66 13.46 2.09
C ALA A 32 -3.84 12.42 3.22
N GLY A 33 -3.30 11.22 3.07
CA GLY A 33 -3.32 10.17 4.09
C GLY A 33 -2.93 8.79 3.55
N HIS A 34 -2.05 8.12 4.28
CA HIS A 34 -1.57 6.77 3.95
C HIS A 34 -1.21 5.97 5.21
N ILE A 35 -1.08 4.65 5.03
CA ILE A 35 -0.62 3.75 6.10
C ILE A 35 0.87 4.02 6.36
N PRO A 36 1.30 4.24 7.62
CA PRO A 36 2.70 4.48 7.94
C PRO A 36 3.62 3.37 7.42
N ASN A 37 4.81 3.76 6.94
CA ASN A 37 5.85 2.87 6.41
C ASN A 37 5.50 2.14 5.11
N VAL A 38 4.34 2.40 4.50
CA VAL A 38 3.97 1.86 3.19
C VAL A 38 4.60 2.69 2.08
N ARG A 39 5.16 2.02 1.06
CA ARG A 39 5.77 2.70 -0.09
C ARG A 39 4.70 3.11 -1.11
N LEU A 40 4.76 4.35 -1.56
CA LEU A 40 4.01 4.81 -2.73
C LEU A 40 4.73 4.38 -4.02
N LEU A 41 3.98 3.80 -4.96
CA LEU A 41 4.38 3.54 -6.33
C LEU A 41 3.16 3.81 -7.24
N PRO A 42 2.98 5.05 -7.72
CA PRO A 42 1.79 5.43 -8.46
C PRO A 42 1.60 4.56 -9.69
N MET A 43 0.36 4.10 -9.93
CA MET A 43 0.04 3.20 -11.04
C MET A 43 0.47 3.78 -12.39
N SER A 44 0.37 5.10 -12.54
CA SER A 44 0.78 5.87 -13.72
C SER A 44 2.27 5.70 -14.07
N GLU A 45 3.12 5.41 -13.07
CA GLU A 45 4.57 5.30 -13.24
C GLU A 45 5.08 3.85 -13.36
N ILE A 46 4.24 2.85 -13.02
CA ILE A 46 4.67 1.45 -12.95
C ILE A 46 5.20 0.96 -14.29
N GLY A 47 4.49 1.22 -15.39
CA GLY A 47 4.91 0.76 -16.72
C GLY A 47 6.10 1.51 -17.31
N GLU A 48 6.50 2.63 -16.71
CA GLU A 48 7.68 3.40 -17.15
C GLU A 48 8.92 3.10 -16.29
N ARG A 49 8.74 2.78 -15.00
CA ARG A 49 9.84 2.50 -14.06
C ARG A 49 10.26 1.03 -14.03
N TYR A 50 9.40 0.09 -14.45
CA TYR A 50 9.60 -1.37 -14.34
C TYR A 50 9.10 -2.14 -15.56
#